data_AF-A0A388PZS8-F1
#
_entry.id   AF-A0A388PZS8-F1
#
_cell.length_a   1.000
_cell.length_b   1.000
_cell.length_c   1.000
_cell.angle_alpha   90.00
_cell.angle_beta   90.00
_cell.angle_gamma   90.00
#
_symmetry.space_group_name_H-M   'P 1'
#
loop_
_entity.id
_entity.type
_entity.pdbx_description
1 polymer ?
#
loop_
_entity_poly.entity_id
_entity_poly.type
_entity_poly.pdbx_seq_one_letter_code
_entity_poly.pdbx_strand_id
1 'polypeptide(L)'
;MHPVSYSKGIKEIGNIILKSGITPDIINVGGGFPSKYPDLYPQPLENYMEEIKKAVNKLSLPKQPELICEPGRAIVAESGSTIVKIELRKKQSLYINDGTYGSLFDAGFPNFIFPTKVVDTGKDLSRRLTPFNFYGPTCDSMDFMKGPYMLPNNLKEGDYIEIGQLGSYGLTFRTKFNGFYSDDIFEIEDKPIMSVYQNEQDEEYKSNYLVA
;
A
#
# COMPACT_ATOMS: atom_id res chain seq x y z
N MET A 1 -0.43 -11.40 -2.33
CA MET A 1 -0.17 -12.82 -2.00
C MET A 1 -1.45 -13.60 -2.24
N HIS A 2 -1.43 -14.83 -2.76
CA HIS A 2 -2.66 -15.61 -2.93
C HIS A 2 -2.96 -16.42 -1.65
N PRO A 3 -4.24 -16.62 -1.24
CA PRO A 3 -4.58 -17.39 -0.02
C PRO A 3 -3.88 -18.76 0.08
N VAL A 4 -3.80 -19.48 -1.05
CA VAL A 4 -3.12 -20.80 -1.16
C VAL A 4 -1.66 -20.78 -0.69
N SER A 5 -0.98 -19.64 -0.71
CA SER A 5 0.39 -19.53 -0.18
C SER A 5 0.46 -19.84 1.31
N TYR A 6 -0.55 -19.46 2.11
CA TYR A 6 -0.63 -19.82 3.53
C TYR A 6 -0.76 -21.33 3.71
N SER A 7 -1.61 -21.99 2.92
CA SER A 7 -1.73 -23.45 2.94
C SER A 7 -0.43 -24.17 2.65
N LYS A 8 0.39 -23.65 1.73
CA LYS A 8 1.73 -24.19 1.46
C LYS A 8 2.65 -24.03 2.67
N GLY A 9 2.69 -22.85 3.29
CA GLY A 9 3.50 -22.60 4.49
C GLY A 9 3.08 -23.48 5.68
N ILE A 10 1.77 -23.60 5.92
CA ILE A 10 1.21 -24.44 6.98
C ILE A 10 1.50 -25.92 6.75
N LYS A 11 1.50 -26.38 5.48
CA LYS A 11 1.93 -27.75 5.16
C LYS A 11 3.37 -28.01 5.58
N GLU A 12 4.28 -27.06 5.36
CA GLU A 12 5.67 -27.19 5.83
C GLU A 12 5.78 -27.18 7.35
N ILE A 13 4.97 -26.38 8.05
CA ILE A 13 4.85 -26.44 9.52
C ILE A 13 4.44 -27.85 9.95
N GLY A 14 3.48 -28.48 9.27
CA GLY A 14 3.09 -29.87 9.51
C GLY A 14 4.25 -30.85 9.39
N ASN A 15 5.08 -30.71 8.36
CA ASN A 15 6.28 -31.54 8.18
C ASN A 15 7.28 -31.36 9.35
N ILE A 16 7.43 -30.14 9.86
CA ILE A 16 8.31 -29.82 10.99
C ILE A 16 7.76 -30.43 12.29
N ILE A 17 6.44 -30.34 12.51
CA ILE A 17 5.78 -30.96 13.67
C ILE A 17 5.99 -32.47 13.68
N LEU A 18 5.78 -33.13 12.52
CA LEU A 18 5.99 -34.58 12.40
C LEU A 18 7.44 -35.00 12.67
N LYS A 19 8.41 -34.22 12.17
CA LYS A 19 9.83 -34.52 12.38
C LYS A 19 10.30 -34.26 13.81
N SER A 20 9.75 -33.24 14.47
CA SER A 20 10.15 -32.84 15.82
C SER A 20 9.41 -33.62 16.92
N GLY A 21 8.21 -34.12 16.64
CA GLY A 21 7.32 -34.72 17.64
C GLY A 21 6.72 -33.72 18.62
N ILE A 22 6.89 -32.41 18.38
CA ILE A 22 6.42 -31.34 19.27
C ILE A 22 5.02 -30.92 18.82
N THR A 23 4.04 -30.98 19.73
CA THR A 23 2.71 -30.41 19.50
C THR A 23 2.73 -28.93 19.90
N PRO A 24 2.56 -27.97 18.97
CA PRO A 24 2.60 -26.55 19.30
C PRO A 24 1.32 -26.12 20.02
N ASP A 25 1.47 -25.21 20.99
CA ASP A 25 0.32 -24.51 21.59
C ASP A 25 -0.17 -23.35 20.71
N ILE A 26 0.74 -22.73 19.94
CA ILE A 26 0.46 -21.56 19.10
C ILE A 26 1.09 -21.77 17.72
N ILE A 27 0.35 -21.42 16.66
CA ILE A 27 0.87 -21.27 15.31
C ILE A 27 0.68 -19.82 14.87
N ASN A 28 1.80 -19.15 14.58
CA ASN A 28 1.81 -17.83 13.97
C ASN A 28 1.90 -17.95 12.45
N VAL A 29 0.89 -17.43 11.74
CA VAL A 29 0.83 -17.48 10.28
C VAL A 29 1.49 -16.29 9.59
N GLY A 30 2.04 -15.35 10.38
CA GLY A 30 2.68 -14.13 9.92
C GLY A 30 1.70 -13.12 9.34
N GLY A 31 2.23 -12.22 8.52
CA GLY A 31 1.47 -11.21 7.76
C GLY A 31 1.35 -11.57 6.28
N GLY A 32 1.22 -10.54 5.43
CA GLY A 32 1.02 -10.72 3.98
C GLY A 32 -0.45 -10.69 3.54
N PHE A 33 -1.34 -10.32 4.47
CA PHE A 33 -2.74 -9.98 4.17
C PHE A 33 -2.83 -8.83 3.17
N PRO A 34 -3.89 -8.81 2.34
CA PRO A 34 -3.98 -7.92 1.20
C PRO A 34 -4.22 -6.45 1.58
N SER A 35 -3.83 -5.56 0.67
CA SER A 35 -4.31 -4.18 0.53
C SER A 35 -4.63 -3.95 -0.94
N LYS A 36 -5.41 -2.92 -1.25
CA LYS A 36 -5.77 -2.57 -2.63
C LYS A 36 -4.72 -1.66 -3.26
N TYR A 37 -4.43 -1.88 -4.53
CA TYR A 37 -3.68 -0.95 -5.38
C TYR A 37 -4.33 -0.93 -6.77
N PRO A 38 -4.19 0.12 -7.59
CA PRO A 38 -4.81 0.23 -8.91
C PRO A 38 -4.62 -0.98 -9.84
N ASP A 39 -3.48 -1.67 -9.74
CA ASP A 39 -3.14 -2.84 -10.54
C ASP A 39 -3.16 -4.16 -9.75
N LEU A 40 -3.53 -4.13 -8.47
CA LEU A 40 -3.60 -5.31 -7.60
C LEU A 40 -5.01 -5.49 -7.04
N TYR A 41 -5.65 -6.58 -7.46
CA TYR A 41 -7.00 -6.98 -7.06
C TYR A 41 -6.91 -8.24 -6.18
N PRO A 42 -6.68 -8.08 -4.87
CA PRO A 42 -6.60 -9.23 -3.98
C PRO A 42 -7.96 -9.90 -3.80
N GLN A 43 -7.96 -11.17 -3.36
CA GLN A 43 -9.17 -11.79 -2.84
C GLN A 43 -9.65 -11.08 -1.54
N PRO A 44 -10.93 -11.23 -1.16
CA PRO A 44 -11.43 -10.78 0.13
C PRO A 44 -10.63 -11.38 1.30
N LEU A 45 -10.52 -10.65 2.40
CA LEU A 45 -9.74 -11.06 3.58
C LEU A 45 -10.27 -12.37 4.17
N GLU A 46 -11.58 -12.57 4.10
CA GLU A 46 -12.30 -13.76 4.57
C GLU A 46 -11.74 -15.03 3.92
N ASN A 47 -11.41 -14.97 2.62
CA ASN A 47 -10.85 -16.11 1.89
C ASN A 47 -9.48 -16.52 2.43
N TYR A 48 -8.66 -15.58 2.89
CA TYR A 48 -7.38 -15.88 3.54
C TYR A 48 -7.62 -16.57 4.88
N MET A 49 -8.53 -16.02 5.68
CA MET A 49 -8.87 -16.56 7.00
C MET A 49 -9.44 -17.98 6.90
N GLU A 50 -10.32 -18.22 5.93
CA GLU A 50 -10.85 -19.56 5.65
C GLU A 50 -9.77 -20.54 5.21
N GLU A 51 -8.89 -20.13 4.29
CA GLU A 51 -7.83 -21.00 3.76
C GLU A 51 -6.83 -21.38 4.86
N ILE A 52 -6.44 -20.42 5.72
CA ILE A 52 -5.61 -20.65 6.91
C ILE A 52 -6.29 -21.65 7.85
N LYS A 53 -7.55 -21.43 8.22
CA LYS A 53 -8.30 -22.33 9.11
C LYS A 53 -8.40 -23.74 8.51
N LYS A 54 -8.72 -23.84 7.22
CA LYS A 54 -8.79 -25.13 6.48
C LYS A 54 -7.43 -25.84 6.50
N ALA A 55 -6.33 -25.12 6.29
CA ALA A 55 -4.99 -25.70 6.26
C ALA A 55 -4.53 -26.19 7.65
N VAL A 56 -4.76 -25.40 8.70
CA VAL A 56 -4.42 -25.79 10.08
C VAL A 56 -5.22 -27.02 10.50
N ASN A 57 -6.53 -27.06 10.21
CA ASN A 57 -7.37 -28.20 10.54
C ASN A 57 -6.90 -29.49 9.83
N LYS A 58 -6.32 -29.40 8.64
CA LYS A 58 -5.75 -30.55 7.91
C LYS A 58 -4.49 -31.14 8.55
N LEU A 59 -3.84 -30.42 9.47
CA LEU A 59 -2.70 -30.96 10.21
C LEU A 59 -3.12 -32.06 11.20
N SER A 60 -4.42 -32.14 11.56
CA SER A 60 -4.97 -33.18 12.44
C SER A 60 -4.18 -33.37 13.74
N LEU A 61 -3.78 -32.25 14.36
CA LEU A 61 -2.96 -32.26 15.57
C LEU A 61 -3.77 -32.77 16.78
N PRO A 62 -3.15 -33.43 17.78
CA PRO A 62 -3.84 -33.94 18.97
C PRO A 62 -4.55 -32.85 19.78
N LYS A 63 -3.97 -31.64 19.78
CA LYS A 63 -4.53 -30.43 20.38
C LYS A 63 -4.57 -29.36 19.31
N GLN A 64 -5.68 -28.63 19.22
CA GLN A 64 -5.80 -27.52 18.29
C GLN A 64 -4.95 -26.34 18.82
N PRO A 65 -3.97 -25.84 18.04
CA PRO A 65 -3.18 -24.70 18.44
C PRO A 65 -4.00 -23.41 18.35
N GLU A 66 -3.67 -22.44 19.20
CA GLU A 66 -4.10 -21.06 19.02
C GLU A 66 -3.47 -20.49 17.74
N LEU A 67 -4.25 -19.72 16.99
CA LEU A 67 -3.78 -19.07 15.76
C LEU A 67 -3.60 -17.58 16.00
N ILE A 68 -2.39 -17.10 15.70
CA ILE A 68 -2.06 -15.68 15.70
C ILE A 68 -1.54 -15.25 14.32
N CYS A 69 -1.60 -13.95 14.05
CA CYS A 69 -1.13 -13.37 12.80
C CYS A 69 -0.53 -11.98 13.02
N GLU A 70 0.22 -11.50 12.03
CA GLU A 70 1.02 -10.25 12.11
C GLU A 70 0.65 -9.29 10.96
N PRO A 71 -0.61 -8.80 10.91
CA PRO A 71 -1.03 -7.87 9.88
C PRO A 71 -0.36 -6.49 10.06
N GLY A 72 0.39 -6.06 9.03
CA GLY A 72 0.93 -4.70 8.95
C GLY A 72 0.18 -3.90 7.90
N ARG A 73 0.64 -4.01 6.63
CA ARG A 73 0.08 -3.32 5.46
C ARG A 73 -1.45 -3.35 5.39
N ALA A 74 -2.07 -4.49 5.66
CA ALA A 74 -3.52 -4.62 5.62
C ALA A 74 -4.23 -3.63 6.57
N ILE A 75 -3.68 -3.37 7.76
CA ILE A 75 -4.31 -2.46 8.73
C ILE A 75 -4.09 -1.00 8.35
N VAL A 76 -2.85 -0.63 7.99
CA VAL A 76 -2.44 0.79 7.95
C VAL A 76 -2.19 1.33 6.55
N ALA A 77 -2.25 0.54 5.47
CA ALA A 77 -2.00 1.08 4.14
C ALA A 77 -2.98 2.21 3.80
N GLU A 78 -4.26 2.04 4.11
CA GLU A 78 -5.32 3.01 3.79
C GLU A 78 -5.32 4.23 4.70
N SER A 79 -4.67 4.17 5.85
CA SER A 79 -4.68 5.26 6.83
C SER A 79 -3.70 6.37 6.50
N GLY A 80 -3.07 6.38 5.31
CA GLY A 80 -2.12 7.44 4.98
C GLY A 80 -1.95 7.73 3.49
N SER A 81 -1.71 9.00 3.20
CA SER A 81 -1.32 9.52 1.90
C SER A 81 -0.21 10.56 2.01
N THR A 82 0.40 10.88 0.86
CA THR A 82 1.38 11.94 0.75
C THR A 82 0.92 12.96 -0.28
N ILE A 83 1.03 14.24 0.07
CA ILE A 83 0.72 15.36 -0.84
C ILE A 83 2.01 15.86 -1.45
N VAL A 84 2.10 15.76 -2.77
CA VAL A 84 3.25 16.23 -3.53
C VAL A 84 2.88 17.39 -4.44
N LYS A 85 3.82 18.29 -4.66
CA LYS A 85 3.71 19.39 -5.60
C LYS A 85 4.46 19.04 -6.88
N ILE A 86 3.87 19.37 -8.04
CA ILE A 86 4.55 19.28 -9.33
C ILE A 86 5.51 20.46 -9.45
N GLU A 87 6.81 20.19 -9.50
CA GLU A 87 7.85 21.21 -9.68
C GLU A 87 8.20 21.44 -11.16
N LEU A 88 8.05 20.41 -12.00
CA LEU A 88 8.29 20.52 -13.44
C LEU A 88 7.45 19.50 -14.22
N ARG A 89 6.92 19.90 -15.38
CA ARG A 89 6.27 18.99 -16.32
C ARG A 89 7.04 18.88 -17.64
N LYS A 90 7.41 17.67 -18.04
CA LYS A 90 7.91 17.35 -19.39
C LYS A 90 7.03 16.32 -20.06
N LYS A 91 6.08 16.77 -20.89
CA LYS A 91 5.08 15.91 -21.54
C LYS A 91 4.27 15.08 -20.52
N GLN A 92 4.55 13.78 -20.42
CA GLN A 92 3.91 12.80 -19.51
C GLN A 92 4.80 12.44 -18.32
N SER A 93 5.91 13.15 -18.12
CA SER A 93 6.76 13.05 -16.95
C SER A 93 6.51 14.23 -16.03
N LEU A 94 6.11 13.96 -14.78
CA LEU A 94 5.97 14.95 -13.73
C LEU A 94 7.14 14.81 -12.77
N TYR A 95 7.86 15.90 -12.52
CA TYR A 95 8.87 15.97 -11.47
C TYR A 95 8.17 16.51 -10.23
N ILE A 96 8.18 15.72 -9.16
CA ILE A 96 7.51 16.02 -7.91
C ILE A 96 8.54 16.22 -6.80
N ASN A 97 8.13 16.91 -5.74
CA ASN A 97 9.00 17.25 -4.60
C ASN A 97 9.17 16.11 -3.59
N ASP A 98 8.76 14.88 -3.92
CA ASP A 98 9.02 13.65 -3.16
C ASP A 98 9.32 12.50 -4.14
N GLY A 99 9.94 11.43 -3.67
CA GLY A 99 10.50 10.39 -4.54
C GLY A 99 10.81 9.08 -3.84
N THR A 100 11.61 8.24 -4.49
CA THR A 100 11.93 6.88 -4.03
C THR A 100 12.77 6.87 -2.76
N TYR A 101 13.55 7.94 -2.53
CA TYR A 101 14.31 8.16 -1.30
C TYR A 101 13.47 8.77 -0.17
N GLY A 102 12.25 9.22 -0.48
CA GLY A 102 11.28 9.75 0.45
C GLY A 102 10.15 8.75 0.72
N SER A 103 8.90 9.15 0.57
CA SER A 103 7.76 8.26 0.88
C SER A 103 7.50 7.18 -0.19
N LEU A 104 8.06 7.33 -1.40
CA LEU A 104 7.65 6.56 -2.59
C LEU A 104 8.64 5.44 -2.95
N PHE A 105 9.38 4.90 -1.97
CA PHE A 105 10.31 3.78 -2.19
C PHE A 105 9.65 2.60 -2.91
N ASP A 106 8.48 2.18 -2.42
CA ASP A 106 7.71 1.07 -2.98
C ASP A 106 7.29 1.36 -4.44
N ALA A 107 7.16 2.62 -4.84
CA ALA A 107 6.75 3.00 -6.19
C ALA A 107 7.89 2.89 -7.22
N GLY A 108 9.13 3.03 -6.78
CA GLY A 108 10.31 2.94 -7.66
C GLY A 108 10.91 1.55 -7.73
N PHE A 109 11.11 0.90 -6.58
CA PHE A 109 11.88 -0.35 -6.52
C PHE A 109 11.00 -1.60 -6.74
N PRO A 110 10.00 -1.90 -5.90
CA PRO A 110 9.02 -2.95 -6.22
C PRO A 110 7.97 -2.51 -7.25
N ASN A 111 8.06 -1.27 -7.78
CA ASN A 111 7.22 -0.73 -8.85
C ASN A 111 5.71 -0.76 -8.54
N PHE A 112 5.34 -0.50 -7.28
CA PHE A 112 3.93 -0.39 -6.90
C PHE A 112 3.32 0.85 -7.55
N ILE A 113 2.16 0.68 -8.17
CA ILE A 113 1.36 1.81 -8.62
C ILE A 113 0.49 2.21 -7.43
N PHE A 114 0.65 3.45 -6.97
CA PHE A 114 -0.19 4.00 -5.91
C PHE A 114 -1.40 4.73 -6.50
N PRO A 115 -2.56 4.72 -5.81
CA PRO A 115 -3.70 5.52 -6.25
C PRO A 115 -3.36 7.00 -6.13
N THR A 116 -3.74 7.78 -7.14
CA THR A 116 -3.44 9.22 -7.20
C THR A 116 -4.69 10.03 -7.46
N LYS A 117 -4.79 11.19 -6.81
CA LYS A 117 -5.86 12.16 -6.98
C LYS A 117 -5.27 13.56 -7.04
N VAL A 118 -5.87 14.46 -7.82
CA VAL A 118 -5.47 15.88 -7.80
C VAL A 118 -6.12 16.56 -6.62
N VAL A 119 -5.35 17.37 -5.88
CA VAL A 119 -5.89 18.20 -4.80
C VAL A 119 -6.69 19.34 -5.42
N ASP A 120 -7.96 19.48 -5.03
CA ASP A 120 -8.81 20.54 -5.54
C ASP A 120 -8.36 21.90 -4.99
N THR A 121 -7.97 22.80 -5.90
CA THR A 121 -7.57 24.18 -5.60
C THR A 121 -8.48 25.19 -6.27
N GLY A 122 -9.68 24.78 -6.69
CA GLY A 122 -10.65 25.61 -7.41
C GLY A 122 -10.31 25.82 -8.90
N LYS A 123 -9.48 24.95 -9.48
CA LYS A 123 -9.08 25.00 -10.90
C LYS A 123 -9.94 24.04 -11.72
N ASP A 124 -10.29 24.43 -12.95
CA ASP A 124 -10.95 23.54 -13.89
C ASP A 124 -10.00 22.42 -14.34
N LEU A 125 -10.24 21.21 -13.82
CA LEU A 125 -9.51 20.01 -14.21
C LEU A 125 -10.15 19.35 -15.43
N SER A 126 -9.32 18.92 -16.36
CA SER A 126 -9.75 18.17 -17.52
C SER A 126 -10.33 16.82 -17.11
N ARG A 127 -11.49 16.46 -17.66
CA ARG A 127 -12.06 15.10 -17.51
C ARG A 127 -11.24 14.03 -18.22
N ARG A 128 -10.36 14.41 -19.16
CA ARG A 128 -9.51 13.49 -19.89
C ARG A 128 -8.30 13.11 -19.05
N LEU A 129 -8.29 11.87 -18.58
CA LEU A 129 -7.13 11.29 -17.90
C LEU A 129 -6.05 10.86 -18.89
N THR A 130 -4.80 11.01 -18.51
CA THR A 130 -3.61 10.60 -19.26
C THR A 130 -2.65 9.89 -18.30
N PRO A 131 -1.95 8.82 -18.74
CA PRO A 131 -0.95 8.19 -17.91
C PRO A 131 0.29 9.08 -17.77
N PHE A 132 0.76 9.23 -16.54
CA PHE A 132 2.01 9.89 -16.21
C PHE A 132 2.99 8.92 -15.54
N ASN A 133 4.27 9.24 -15.64
CA ASN A 133 5.33 8.75 -14.76
C ASN A 133 5.82 9.90 -13.89
N PHE A 134 6.42 9.56 -12.75
CA PHE A 134 6.97 10.54 -11.83
C PHE A 134 8.49 10.40 -11.74
N TYR A 135 9.15 11.55 -11.54
CA TYR A 135 10.53 11.64 -11.09
C TYR A 135 10.53 12.35 -9.73
N GLY A 136 11.32 11.85 -8.79
CA GLY A 136 11.53 12.56 -7.54
C GLY A 136 12.54 13.71 -7.69
N PRO A 137 12.84 14.40 -6.59
CA PRO A 137 13.62 15.64 -6.60
C PRO A 137 15.14 15.40 -6.68
N THR A 138 15.62 14.16 -6.59
CA THR A 138 17.06 13.88 -6.48
C THR A 138 17.74 13.83 -7.84
N CYS A 139 19.08 13.87 -7.84
CA CYS A 139 19.90 13.70 -9.05
C CYS A 139 20.18 12.22 -9.40
N ASP A 140 19.55 11.27 -8.72
CA ASP A 140 19.73 9.84 -8.99
C ASP A 140 18.70 9.38 -10.03
N SER A 141 19.15 8.67 -11.05
CA SER A 141 18.28 8.05 -12.06
C SER A 141 17.30 7.01 -11.50
N MET A 142 17.59 6.45 -10.32
CA MET A 142 16.69 5.52 -9.61
C MET A 142 15.54 6.24 -8.90
N ASP A 143 15.54 7.57 -8.84
CA ASP A 143 14.44 8.37 -8.32
C ASP A 143 13.34 8.57 -9.36
N PHE A 144 12.81 7.44 -9.79
CA PHE A 144 11.85 7.32 -10.88
C PHE A 144 10.77 6.32 -10.53
N MET A 145 9.52 6.71 -10.74
CA MET A 145 8.35 5.86 -10.60
C MET A 145 7.62 5.75 -11.93
N LYS A 146 7.55 4.53 -12.45
CA LYS A 146 7.09 4.26 -13.83
C LYS A 146 5.61 4.58 -14.07
N GLY A 147 4.76 4.44 -13.05
CA GLY A 147 3.30 4.51 -13.20
C GLY A 147 2.72 3.29 -13.95
N PRO A 148 1.56 3.41 -14.62
CA PRO A 148 0.88 4.65 -14.96
C PRO A 148 0.10 5.30 -13.80
N TYR A 149 0.33 6.60 -13.59
CA TYR A 149 -0.51 7.44 -12.74
C TYR A 149 -1.54 8.17 -13.62
N MET A 150 -2.81 7.78 -13.49
CA MET A 150 -3.89 8.31 -14.32
C MET A 150 -4.38 9.65 -13.77
N LEU A 151 -3.98 10.74 -14.42
CA LEU A 151 -4.26 12.11 -13.96
C LEU A 151 -4.80 13.01 -15.07
N PRO A 152 -5.50 14.11 -14.76
CA PRO A 152 -5.94 15.10 -15.74
C PRO A 152 -4.81 15.59 -16.65
N ASN A 153 -5.09 15.69 -17.95
CA ASN A 153 -4.06 16.05 -18.94
C ASN A 153 -3.58 17.51 -18.87
N ASN A 154 -4.30 18.38 -18.15
CA ASN A 154 -4.01 19.81 -18.03
C ASN A 154 -3.27 20.18 -16.73
N LEU A 155 -2.75 19.19 -15.98
CA LEU A 155 -1.87 19.44 -14.83
C LEU A 155 -0.62 20.24 -15.22
N LYS A 156 -0.17 21.15 -14.37
CA LYS A 156 0.98 22.03 -14.62
C LYS A 156 1.84 22.19 -13.38
N GLU A 157 2.97 22.86 -13.52
CA GLU A 157 3.80 23.24 -12.37
C GLU A 157 2.98 23.98 -11.32
N GLY A 158 3.20 23.63 -10.06
CA GLY A 158 2.49 24.20 -8.91
C GLY A 158 1.15 23.54 -8.57
N ASP A 159 0.67 22.57 -9.35
CA ASP A 159 -0.47 21.74 -8.94
C ASP A 159 -0.02 20.68 -7.91
N TYR A 160 -0.97 20.23 -7.08
CA TYR A 160 -0.72 19.24 -6.03
C TYR A 160 -1.44 17.93 -6.33
N ILE A 161 -0.78 16.83 -6.01
CA ILE A 161 -1.27 15.46 -6.18
C ILE A 161 -1.23 14.79 -4.82
N GLU A 162 -2.34 14.18 -4.45
CA GLU A 162 -2.42 13.23 -3.36
C GLU A 162 -2.07 11.83 -3.88
N ILE A 163 -1.15 11.16 -3.20
CA ILE A 163 -0.75 9.79 -3.46
C ILE A 163 -1.16 8.95 -2.26
N GLY A 164 -2.18 8.11 -2.42
CA GLY A 164 -2.75 7.31 -1.34
C GLY A 164 -2.00 6.00 -1.11
N GLN A 165 -2.48 5.22 -0.14
CA GLN A 165 -1.95 3.90 0.22
C GLN A 165 -0.52 3.90 0.80
N LEU A 166 -0.10 5.00 1.41
CA LEU A 166 1.24 5.22 1.96
C LEU A 166 1.33 5.14 3.49
N GLY A 167 0.23 4.83 4.19
CA GLY A 167 0.26 4.63 5.64
C GLY A 167 1.11 3.43 6.09
N SER A 168 1.37 2.47 5.18
CA SER A 168 2.35 1.41 5.38
C SER A 168 3.64 1.69 4.62
N TYR A 169 4.78 1.58 5.28
CA TYR A 169 6.13 1.62 4.68
C TYR A 169 6.53 2.93 3.97
N GLY A 170 5.64 3.91 3.82
CA GLY A 170 6.00 5.22 3.25
C GLY A 170 6.94 5.99 4.18
N LEU A 171 6.46 6.38 5.37
CA LEU A 171 7.29 7.07 6.36
C LEU A 171 8.47 6.23 6.86
N THR A 172 8.33 4.90 6.88
CA THR A 172 9.35 3.98 7.41
C THR A 172 10.60 3.94 6.53
N PHE A 173 10.47 4.05 5.21
CA PHE A 173 11.60 4.03 4.28
C PHE A 173 12.15 5.41 3.92
N ARG A 174 11.50 6.48 4.40
CA ARG A 174 11.93 7.86 4.14
C ARG A 174 13.34 8.11 4.67
N THR A 175 14.16 8.70 3.82
CA THR A 175 15.50 9.18 4.15
C THR A 175 15.56 10.72 4.07
N LYS A 176 16.71 11.29 4.44
CA LYS A 176 17.02 12.72 4.23
C LYS A 176 18.02 12.91 3.08
N PHE A 177 18.01 12.00 2.10
CA PHE A 177 18.95 12.02 0.98
C PHE A 177 18.84 13.32 0.18
N ASN A 178 19.99 13.90 -0.21
CA ASN A 178 20.10 15.23 -0.83
C ASN A 178 19.43 16.39 -0.06
N GLY A 179 19.05 16.18 1.22
CA GLY A 179 18.36 17.17 2.04
C GLY A 179 16.87 17.31 1.72
N PHE A 180 16.29 16.48 0.85
CA PHE A 180 14.87 16.49 0.54
C PHE A 180 14.11 15.60 1.54
N TYR A 181 13.30 16.22 2.40
CA TYR A 181 12.38 15.55 3.31
C TYR A 181 11.33 16.55 3.79
N SER A 182 10.15 16.04 4.13
CA SER A 182 9.14 16.74 4.94
C SER A 182 8.99 15.97 6.25
N ASP A 183 8.97 16.64 7.39
CA ASP A 183 8.61 16.02 8.68
C ASP A 183 7.20 16.45 9.14
N ASP A 184 6.48 17.22 8.31
CA ASP A 184 5.11 17.65 8.57
C ASP A 184 4.16 16.47 8.39
N ILE A 185 3.32 16.23 9.40
CA ILE A 185 2.31 15.16 9.39
C ILE A 185 1.03 15.76 9.97
N PHE A 186 -0.07 15.57 9.25
CA PHE A 186 -1.39 16.05 9.63
C PHE A 186 -2.36 14.88 9.79
N GLU A 187 -3.20 14.93 10.81
CA GLU A 187 -4.29 13.98 11.00
C GLU A 187 -5.60 14.63 10.54
N ILE A 188 -6.33 13.95 9.66
CA ILE A 188 -7.61 14.38 9.11
C ILE A 188 -8.62 13.22 9.14
N GLU A 189 -9.91 13.48 8.90
CA GLU A 189 -10.98 12.46 8.92
C GLU A 189 -11.49 12.08 7.52
N ASP A 190 -10.67 12.29 6.49
CA ASP A 190 -11.07 12.03 5.10
C ASP A 190 -11.10 10.54 4.75
N LYS A 191 -11.89 10.19 3.73
CA LYS A 191 -11.91 8.82 3.18
C LYS A 191 -10.64 8.57 2.36
N PRO A 192 -10.05 7.36 2.42
CA PRO A 192 -8.94 7.00 1.56
C PRO A 192 -9.34 7.03 0.08
N ILE A 193 -8.39 7.28 -0.82
CA ILE A 193 -8.63 7.25 -2.28
C ILE A 193 -9.18 5.88 -2.72
N MET A 194 -8.75 4.81 -2.04
CA MET A 194 -9.12 3.43 -2.35
C MET A 194 -9.21 2.63 -1.06
N SER A 195 -10.21 1.74 -0.97
CA SER A 195 -10.39 0.87 0.21
C SER A 195 -10.71 -0.59 -0.16
N VAL A 196 -10.22 -1.53 0.64
CA VAL A 196 -10.65 -2.95 0.71
C VAL A 196 -11.76 -3.18 1.74
N TYR A 197 -11.99 -2.23 2.65
CA TYR A 197 -12.93 -2.36 3.76
C TYR A 197 -14.29 -1.74 3.48
N GLN A 198 -14.38 -0.84 2.50
CA GLN A 198 -15.63 -0.24 2.07
C GLN A 198 -16.25 -1.03 0.91
N ASN A 199 -17.54 -1.34 1.04
CA ASN A 199 -18.40 -1.56 -0.13
C ASN A 199 -18.79 -0.18 -0.69
N GLU A 200 -19.03 -0.06 -2.00
CA GLU A 200 -19.43 1.20 -2.66
C GLU A 200 -20.70 1.87 -2.09
N GLN A 201 -21.38 1.24 -1.12
CA GLN A 201 -22.65 1.67 -0.53
C GLN A 201 -22.56 2.15 0.92
N ASP A 202 -21.40 2.10 1.58
CA ASP A 202 -21.27 2.50 3.00
C ASP A 202 -20.89 3.99 3.13
N GLU A 203 -21.92 4.84 3.33
CA GLU A 203 -21.74 6.30 3.43
C GLU A 203 -21.05 6.75 4.73
N GLU A 204 -21.12 5.96 5.81
CA GLU A 204 -20.88 6.41 7.19
C GLU A 204 -19.52 6.02 7.82
N TYR A 205 -18.51 5.67 7.02
CA TYR A 205 -17.17 5.38 7.56
C TYR A 205 -16.27 6.62 7.56
N LYS A 206 -15.88 7.05 8.77
CA LYS A 206 -14.81 8.01 9.03
C LYS A 206 -13.58 7.25 9.53
N SER A 207 -12.45 7.36 8.86
CA SER A 207 -11.16 6.88 9.36
C SER A 207 -10.24 8.04 9.63
N ASN A 208 -9.47 7.95 10.72
CA ASN A 208 -8.34 8.85 10.92
C ASN A 208 -7.33 8.58 9.79
N TYR A 209 -7.04 9.64 9.04
CA TYR A 209 -6.27 9.64 7.81
C TYR A 209 -5.06 10.53 8.04
N LEU A 210 -3.86 9.97 7.88
CA LEU A 210 -2.61 10.71 8.02
C LEU A 210 -2.17 11.23 6.66
N VAL A 211 -2.04 12.54 6.55
CA VAL A 211 -1.50 13.18 5.36
C VAL A 211 -0.11 13.72 5.71
N ALA A 212 0.88 13.28 4.95
CA ALA A 212 2.26 13.76 5.03
C ALA A 212 2.65 14.59 3.81
#